data_AF-A0A7W6CBB8-F1
#
_entry.id   AF-A0A7W6CBB8-F1
#
_cell.length_a   1.000
_cell.length_b   1.000
_cell.length_c   1.000
_cell.angle_alpha   90.00
_cell.angle_beta   90.00
_cell.angle_gamma   90.00
#
_symmetry.space_group_name_H-M   'P 1'
#
loop_
_entity.id
_entity.type
_entity.pdbx_description
1 polymer ?
#
loop_
_entity_poly.entity_id
_entity_poly.type
_entity_poly.pdbx_seq_one_letter_code
_entity_poly.pdbx_strand_id
1 'polypeptide(L)' 'MNFGGNAALDQAELRAEQERETSIAAASAAVSVRGALICQDCPSKISDERRAAAPFARRCIECQEFHEMEKRHR' A
#
# COMPACT_ATOMS: atom_id res chain seq x y z
N MET A 1 41.61 9.42 -23.29
CA MET A 1 40.17 9.52 -23.07
C MET A 1 39.86 9.07 -21.66
N ASN A 2 39.34 9.94 -20.78
CA ASN A 2 38.87 9.52 -19.45
C ASN A 2 37.40 9.10 -19.58
N PHE A 3 37.14 7.81 -19.63
CA PHE A 3 35.78 7.27 -19.75
C PHE A 3 35.04 7.49 -18.43
N GLY A 4 34.06 8.41 -18.47
CA GLY A 4 32.90 8.57 -17.60
C GLY A 4 32.95 7.91 -16.22
N GLY A 5 33.17 8.73 -15.18
CA GLY A 5 33.09 8.33 -13.78
C GLY A 5 31.68 7.89 -13.35
N ASN A 6 31.59 7.32 -12.14
CA ASN A 6 30.42 6.68 -11.53
C ASN A 6 29.13 7.52 -11.44
N ALA A 7 29.10 8.75 -11.98
CA ALA A 7 27.95 9.65 -11.96
C ALA A 7 26.65 9.02 -12.51
N ALA A 8 26.74 8.15 -13.52
CA ALA A 8 25.57 7.43 -14.03
C ALA A 8 25.04 6.38 -13.02
N LEU A 9 25.93 5.76 -12.25
CA LEU A 9 25.59 4.83 -11.17
C LEU A 9 25.01 5.58 -9.97
N ASP A 10 25.63 6.70 -9.59
CA ASP A 10 25.14 7.58 -8.51
C ASP A 10 23.71 8.09 -8.82
N GLN A 11 23.45 8.49 -10.08
CA GLN A 11 22.12 8.89 -10.53
C GLN A 11 21.10 7.73 -10.48
N ALA A 12 21.52 6.51 -10.82
CA ALA A 12 20.66 5.34 -10.75
C ALA A 12 20.29 5.00 -9.29
N GLU A 13 21.26 5.06 -8.38
CA GLU A 13 21.04 4.84 -6.94
C GLU A 13 20.08 5.87 -6.36
N LEU A 14 20.26 7.16 -6.67
CA LEU A 14 19.37 8.22 -6.22
C LEU A 14 17.92 8.02 -6.67
N ARG A 15 17.70 7.53 -7.90
CA ARG A 15 16.34 7.22 -8.38
C ARG A 15 15.75 6.02 -7.66
N ALA A 16 16.53 4.96 -7.49
CA ALA A 16 16.09 3.76 -6.79
C ALA A 16 15.69 4.06 -5.33
N GLU A 17 16.42 4.97 -4.66
CA GLU A 17 16.05 5.44 -3.32
C GLU A 17 14.75 6.24 -3.34
N GLN A 18 14.62 7.22 -4.24
CA GLN A 18 13.38 8.01 -4.37
C GLN A 18 12.15 7.14 -4.65
N GLU A 19 12.28 6.12 -5.50
CA GLU A 19 11.19 5.17 -5.78
C GLU A 19 10.83 4.34 -4.55
N ARG A 20 11.83 3.90 -3.77
CA ARG A 20 11.62 3.20 -2.49
C ARG A 20 10.90 4.09 -1.49
N GLU A 21 11.40 5.30 -1.24
CA GLU A 21 10.79 6.25 -0.30
C GLU A 21 9.35 6.60 -0.69
N THR A 22 9.11 6.83 -1.99
CA THR A 22 7.77 7.12 -2.52
C THR A 22 6.82 5.94 -2.29
N SER A 23 7.29 4.72 -2.53
CA SER A 23 6.49 3.49 -2.33
C SER A 23 6.16 3.26 -0.86
N ILE A 24 7.14 3.46 0.03
CA ILE A 24 6.95 3.37 1.48
C ILE A 24 5.94 4.42 1.94
N ALA A 25 6.13 5.68 1.54
CA ALA A 25 5.24 6.76 1.92
C ALA A 25 3.79 6.50 1.47
N ALA A 26 3.59 5.99 0.25
CA ALA A 26 2.27 5.64 -0.25
C ALA A 26 1.62 4.51 0.56
N ALA A 27 2.38 3.45 0.88
CA ALA A 27 1.88 2.33 1.69
C ALA A 27 1.55 2.78 3.13
N SER A 28 2.43 3.58 3.75
CA SER A 28 2.20 4.14 5.09
C SER A 28 0.97 5.04 5.13
N ALA A 29 0.77 5.89 4.12
CA ALA A 29 -0.41 6.75 4.03
C ALA A 29 -1.70 5.94 3.91
N ALA A 30 -1.70 4.85 3.13
CA ALA A 30 -2.86 3.99 2.95
C ALA A 30 -3.34 3.32 4.24
N VAL A 31 -2.43 3.03 5.18
CA VAL A 31 -2.75 2.39 6.47
C VAL A 31 -2.89 3.37 7.65
N SER A 32 -2.63 4.66 7.43
CA SER A 32 -2.72 5.70 8.49
C SER A 32 -4.14 6.27 8.67
N VAL A 33 -5.12 5.74 7.95
CA VAL A 33 -6.51 6.23 8.00
C VAL A 33 -7.33 5.51 9.07
N ARG A 34 -8.40 6.15 9.56
CA ARG A 34 -9.39 5.45 10.40
C ARG A 34 -10.20 4.47 9.56
N GLY A 35 -10.38 3.26 10.09
CA GLY A 35 -11.26 2.23 9.53
C GLY A 35 -12.73 2.48 9.79
N ALA A 36 -13.56 1.52 9.40
CA ALA A 36 -15.02 1.56 9.53
C ALA A 36 -15.55 0.46 10.46
N LEU A 37 -16.79 0.62 10.92
CA LEU A 37 -17.51 -0.41 11.68
C LEU A 37 -18.33 -1.34 10.76
N ILE A 38 -18.83 -0.79 9.65
CA ILE A 38 -19.62 -1.49 8.63
C ILE A 38 -18.79 -1.53 7.35
N CYS A 39 -18.84 -2.65 6.63
CA CYS A 39 -18.20 -2.78 5.33
C CYS A 39 -18.78 -1.73 4.36
N GLN A 40 -17.94 -1.11 3.55
CA GLN A 40 -18.39 -0.15 2.53
C GLN A 40 -19.05 -0.82 1.30
N ASP A 41 -18.79 -2.10 1.04
CA ASP A 41 -19.29 -2.79 -0.16
C ASP A 41 -20.41 -3.80 0.14
N CYS A 42 -20.63 -4.15 1.41
CA CYS A 42 -21.68 -5.07 1.83
C CYS A 42 -22.27 -4.63 3.18
N PRO A 43 -23.50 -5.05 3.54
CA PRO A 43 -24.15 -4.62 4.79
C PRO A 43 -23.57 -5.28 6.06
N SER A 44 -22.52 -6.08 5.95
CA SER A 44 -21.92 -6.80 7.06
C SER A 44 -21.09 -5.89 7.97
N LYS A 45 -21.11 -6.19 9.28
CA LYS A 45 -20.18 -5.58 10.25
C LYS A 45 -18.76 -6.08 10.03
N ILE A 46 -17.77 -5.22 10.24
CA ILE A 46 -16.35 -5.62 10.24
C ILE A 46 -16.03 -6.24 11.60
N SER A 47 -15.51 -7.48 11.59
CA SER A 47 -15.20 -8.23 12.80
C SER A 47 -14.23 -7.47 13.71
N ASP A 48 -14.41 -7.64 15.03
CA ASP A 48 -13.54 -7.03 16.04
C ASP A 48 -12.08 -7.46 15.87
N GLU A 49 -11.83 -8.74 15.59
CA GLU A 49 -10.49 -9.28 15.31
C GLU A 49 -9.81 -8.53 14.16
N ARG A 50 -10.56 -8.23 13.10
CA ARG A 50 -10.02 -7.51 11.95
C ARG A 50 -9.81 -6.03 12.23
N ARG A 51 -10.67 -5.39 13.03
CA ARG A 51 -10.45 -4.00 13.48
C ARG A 51 -9.26 -3.89 14.43
N ALA A 52 -8.99 -4.91 15.23
CA ALA A 52 -7.80 -4.97 16.08
C ALA A 52 -6.51 -5.14 15.26
N ALA A 53 -6.51 -6.07 14.29
CA ALA A 53 -5.34 -6.32 13.44
C ALA A 53 -5.08 -5.21 12.41
N ALA A 54 -6.15 -4.67 11.82
CA ALA A 54 -6.11 -3.62 10.80
C ALA A 54 -7.09 -2.49 11.15
N PRO A 55 -6.70 -1.55 12.03
CA PRO A 55 -7.56 -0.44 12.48
C PRO A 55 -8.01 0.50 11.36
N PHE A 56 -7.33 0.47 10.22
CA PHE A 56 -7.61 1.27 9.02
C PHE A 56 -8.61 0.61 8.07
N ALA A 57 -9.04 -0.62 8.34
CA ALA A 57 -9.80 -1.39 7.37
C ALA A 57 -11.24 -0.87 7.17
N ARG A 58 -11.67 -0.79 5.89
CA ARG A 58 -12.98 -0.24 5.48
C ARG A 58 -13.95 -1.27 4.89
N ARG A 59 -13.44 -2.45 4.51
CA ARG A 59 -14.21 -3.59 3.96
C ARG A 59 -14.32 -4.71 4.98
N CYS A 60 -15.17 -5.73 4.81
CA CYS A 60 -14.98 -6.99 5.55
C CYS A 60 -13.80 -7.79 4.95
N ILE A 61 -13.45 -8.95 5.51
CA ILE A 61 -12.35 -9.77 5.00
C ILE A 61 -12.64 -10.26 3.58
N GLU A 62 -13.84 -10.79 3.34
CA GLU A 62 -14.26 -11.34 2.05
C GLU A 62 -14.27 -10.28 0.93
N CYS A 63 -14.85 -9.11 1.18
CA CYS A 63 -14.85 -8.00 0.22
C CYS A 63 -13.43 -7.46 -0.02
N GLN A 64 -12.55 -7.51 0.99
CA GLN A 64 -11.16 -7.10 0.83
C GLN A 64 -10.41 -8.07 -0.09
N GLU A 65 -10.55 -9.38 0.13
CA GLU A 65 -9.93 -10.41 -0.71
C GLU A 65 -10.40 -10.29 -2.17
N PHE A 66 -11.70 -10.11 -2.39
CA PHE A 66 -12.25 -9.90 -3.73
C PHE A 66 -11.64 -8.66 -4.41
N HIS A 67 -11.63 -7.51 -3.71
CA HIS A 67 -11.07 -6.28 -4.24
C HIS A 67 -9.56 -6.38 -4.54
N GLU A 68 -8.80 -7.14 -3.75
CA GLU A 68 -7.38 -7.40 -4.00
C GLU A 68 -7.16 -8.35 -5.18
N MET A 69 -8.02 -9.36 -5.34
CA MET A 69 -8.02 -10.21 -6.53
C MET A 69 -8.25 -9.37 -7.79
N GLU A 70 -9.28 -8.54 -7.82
CA GLU A 70 -9.56 -7.66 -8.96
C GLU A 70 -8.39 -6.73 -9.28
N LYS A 71 -7.77 -6.12 -8.26
CA LYS A 71 -6.60 -5.24 -8.45
C LYS A 71 -5.38 -5.96 -8.99
N ARG A 72 -5.14 -7.22 -8.61
CA ARG A 72 -3.98 -7.99 -9.10
C ARG A 72 -4.11 -8.36 -10.59
N HIS A 73 -5.32 -8.48 -11.09
CA HIS A 73 -5.58 -8.81 -12.49
C HIS A 73 -5.69 -7.58 -13.41
N ARG A 74 -5.55 -6.36 -12.86
CA ARG A 74 -5.62 -5.09 -13.58
C ARG A 74 -4.24 -4.45 -13.70
#